data_AF-A0A925PD29-F1
#
_entry.id   AF-A0A925PD29-F1
#
_cell.length_a   1.000
_cell.length_b   1.000
_cell.length_c   1.000
_cell.angle_alpha   90.00
_cell.angle_beta   90.00
_cell.angle_gamma   90.00
#
_symmetry.space_group_name_H-M   'P 1'
#
loop_
_entity.id
_entity.type
_entity.pdbx_description
1 polymer ?
#
loop_
_entity_poly.entity_id
_entity_poly.type
_entity_poly.pdbx_seq_one_letter_code
_entity_poly.pdbx_strand_id
1 'polypeptide(L)'
;MPTPLSDAQINAISDALRGGNKIEAIKLYREATGLGLKESKDAVEALEADLRGKFPDQFQPAGAQSAPGKGKGGCLGLVAVLLATGAAGLGWWLTRQA
;
A
#
# COMPACT_ATOMS: atom_id res chain seq x y z
N MET A 1 17.65 4.25 13.74
CA MET A 1 17.12 3.83 12.42
C MET A 1 15.62 3.62 12.62
N PRO A 2 14.71 4.39 12.01
CA PRO A 2 13.30 3.99 12.00
C PRO A 2 13.25 2.63 11.31
N THR A 3 12.88 1.60 12.05
CA THR A 3 12.82 0.24 11.55
C THR A 3 11.73 0.22 10.47
N PRO A 4 12.02 -0.19 9.23
CA PRO A 4 10.95 -0.44 8.27
C PRO A 4 9.99 -1.44 8.91
N LEU A 5 8.68 -1.19 8.77
CA LEU A 5 7.63 -2.06 9.29
C LEU A 5 7.97 -3.51 8.97
N SER A 6 8.06 -4.37 9.98
CA SER A 6 8.32 -5.79 9.76
C SER A 6 7.18 -6.42 8.96
N ASP A 7 7.47 -7.47 8.19
CA ASP A 7 6.45 -8.18 7.40
C ASP A 7 5.27 -8.63 8.26
N ALA A 8 5.52 -8.99 9.53
CA ALA A 8 4.50 -9.35 10.50
C ALA A 8 3.56 -8.17 10.84
N GLN A 9 4.11 -6.98 11.04
CA GLN A 9 3.31 -5.77 11.31
C GLN A 9 2.47 -5.38 10.09
N ILE A 10 3.04 -5.46 8.89
CA ILE A 10 2.32 -5.17 7.63
C ILE A 10 1.16 -6.13 7.44
N ASN A 11 1.37 -7.42 7.70
CA ASN A 11 0.32 -8.43 7.62
C ASN A 11 -0.79 -8.17 8.64
N ALA A 12 -0.45 -7.85 9.90
CA ALA A 12 -1.43 -7.55 10.94
C ALA A 12 -2.27 -6.30 10.60
N ILE A 13 -1.64 -5.24 10.09
CA ILE A 13 -2.33 -4.02 9.66
C ILE A 13 -3.28 -4.33 8.49
N SER A 14 -2.83 -5.11 7.51
CA SER A 14 -3.63 -5.50 6.35
C SER A 14 -4.81 -6.39 6.73
N ASP A 15 -4.61 -7.32 7.68
CA ASP A 15 -5.68 -8.19 8.20
C ASP A 15 -6.74 -7.39 8.94
N ALA A 16 -6.32 -6.47 9.82
CA ALA A 16 -7.22 -5.55 10.50
C ALA A 16 -8.02 -4.69 9.51
N LEU A 17 -7.40 -4.22 8.43
CA LEU A 17 -8.09 -3.47 7.38
C LEU A 17 -9.13 -4.32 6.65
N ARG A 18 -8.79 -5.56 6.27
CA ARG A 18 -9.74 -6.50 5.64
C ARG A 18 -10.92 -6.84 6.54
N GLY A 19 -10.68 -6.96 7.84
CA GLY A 19 -11.73 -7.18 8.85
C GLY A 19 -12.58 -5.95 9.17
N GLY A 20 -12.31 -4.79 8.57
CA GLY A 20 -13.00 -3.53 8.89
C GLY A 20 -12.56 -2.89 10.22
N ASN A 21 -11.53 -3.43 10.87
CA ASN A 21 -11.01 -2.98 12.15
C ASN A 21 -9.99 -1.84 11.98
N LYS A 22 -10.40 -0.73 11.37
CA LYS A 22 -9.52 0.44 11.10
C LYS A 22 -8.83 0.98 12.35
N ILE A 23 -9.52 0.99 13.50
CA ILE A 23 -8.93 1.47 14.76
C ILE A 23 -7.72 0.63 15.18
N GLU A 24 -7.79 -0.69 15.01
CA GLU A 24 -6.69 -1.62 15.29
C GLU A 24 -5.51 -1.36 14.36
N ALA A 25 -5.78 -1.22 13.05
CA ALA A 25 -4.77 -0.91 12.04
C ALA A 25 -4.03 0.41 12.35
N ILE A 26 -4.76 1.44 12.78
CA ILE A 26 -4.17 2.74 13.19
C ILE A 26 -3.30 2.58 14.41
N LYS A 27 -3.71 1.78 15.41
CA LYS A 27 -2.88 1.51 16.59
C LYS A 27 -1.59 0.81 16.18
N LEU A 28 -1.66 -0.29 15.42
CA LEU A 28 -0.50 -1.05 14.97
C LEU A 28 0.47 -0.19 14.15
N TYR A 29 -0.05 0.63 13.23
CA TYR A 29 0.76 1.55 12.42
C TYR A 29 1.44 2.61 13.30
N ARG A 30 0.74 3.14 14.30
CA ARG A 30 1.29 4.14 15.23
C ARG A 30 2.38 3.56 16.12
N GLU A 31 2.17 2.39 16.70
CA GLU A 31 3.16 1.73 17.56
C GLU A 31 4.43 1.38 16.77
N ALA A 32 4.29 1.07 15.48
CA ALA A 32 5.41 0.68 14.64
C ALA A 32 6.18 1.86 14.02
N THR A 33 5.51 2.98 13.73
CA THR A 33 6.12 4.17 13.11
C THR A 33 6.41 5.31 14.08
N GLY A 34 5.74 5.32 15.23
CA GLY A 34 5.77 6.43 16.19
C GLY A 34 5.05 7.71 15.72
N LEU A 35 4.31 7.65 14.61
CA LEU A 35 3.65 8.82 14.02
C LEU A 35 2.50 9.35 14.89
N GLY A 36 2.06 10.57 14.62
CA GLY A 36 0.87 11.13 15.27
C GLY A 36 -0.40 10.35 14.90
N LEU A 37 -1.45 10.46 15.72
CA LEU A 37 -2.75 9.83 15.46
C LEU A 37 -3.33 10.25 14.10
N LYS A 38 -3.14 11.53 13.73
CA LYS A 38 -3.60 12.09 12.45
C LYS A 38 -2.89 11.45 11.26
N GLU A 39 -1.56 11.38 11.28
CA GLU A 39 -0.75 10.76 10.22
C GLU A 39 -1.02 9.26 10.10
N SER A 40 -1.12 8.58 11.25
CA SER A 40 -1.42 7.15 11.28
C SER A 40 -2.80 6.86 10.70
N LYS A 41 -3.79 7.71 10.99
CA LYS A 41 -5.12 7.60 10.39
C LYS A 41 -5.04 7.78 8.88
N ASP A 42 -4.44 8.87 8.42
CA ASP A 42 -4.35 9.20 6.98
C ASP A 42 -3.67 8.09 6.17
N ALA A 43 -2.54 7.58 6.66
CA ALA A 43 -1.84 6.47 6.03
C ALA A 43 -2.69 5.20 5.94
N VAL A 44 -3.39 4.85 7.02
CA VAL A 44 -4.25 3.66 7.08
C VAL A 44 -5.50 3.82 6.20
N GLU A 45 -6.09 5.01 6.09
CA GLU A 45 -7.21 5.27 5.17
C GLU A 45 -6.77 5.14 3.71
N ALA A 46 -5.59 5.67 3.36
CA ALA A 46 -5.03 5.52 2.02
C ALA A 46 -4.75 4.05 1.67
N LEU A 47 -4.19 3.29 2.62
CA LEU A 47 -3.99 1.85 2.50
C LEU A 47 -5.31 1.09 2.31
N GLU A 48 -6.36 1.42 3.07
CA GLU A 48 -7.66 0.78 2.92
C GLU A 48 -8.29 1.08 1.55
N ALA A 49 -8.22 2.33 1.09
CA ALA A 49 -8.75 2.72 -0.22
C ALA A 49 -8.03 1.98 -1.36
N ASP A 50 -6.70 1.88 -1.28
CA ASP A 50 -5.89 1.11 -2.22
C ASP A 50 -6.21 -0.39 -2.17
N LEU A 51 -6.32 -0.98 -0.97
CA LEU A 51 -6.69 -2.39 -0.80
C LEU A 51 -8.08 -2.68 -1.37
N ARG A 52 -9.05 -1.79 -1.17
CA ARG A 52 -10.40 -1.92 -1.74
C ARG A 52 -10.39 -1.84 -3.26
N GLY A 53 -9.54 -1.01 -3.84
CA GLY A 53 -9.34 -0.94 -5.29
C GLY A 53 -8.65 -2.17 -5.87
N LYS A 54 -7.65 -2.72 -5.18
CA LYS A 54 -6.90 -3.91 -5.60
C LYS A 54 -7.64 -5.23 -5.37
N PHE A 55 -8.47 -5.28 -4.34
CA PHE A 55 -9.15 -6.50 -3.89
C PHE A 55 -10.65 -6.25 -3.65
N PRO A 56 -11.42 -5.90 -4.70
CA PRO A 56 -12.86 -5.64 -4.55
C PRO A 56 -13.62 -6.85 -3.97
N ASP A 57 -13.13 -8.07 -4.20
CA ASP A 57 -13.71 -9.31 -3.66
C ASP A 57 -13.43 -9.59 -2.19
N GLN A 58 -12.37 -9.00 -1.62
CA GLN A 58 -11.99 -9.26 -0.21
C GLN A 58 -12.76 -8.40 0.79
N PHE A 59 -13.47 -7.37 0.33
CA PHE A 59 -14.27 -6.47 1.15
C PHE A 59 -15.78 -6.68 0.94
N GLN A 60 -16.20 -7.76 0.28
CA GLN A 60 -17.61 -8.07 0.09
C GLN A 60 -18.25 -8.61 1.39
N PRO A 61 -19.48 -8.18 1.72
CA PRO A 61 -20.19 -8.65 2.89
C PRO A 61 -20.41 -10.17 2.80
N ALA A 62 -20.31 -10.84 3.95
CA ALA A 62 -20.39 -12.29 4.12
C ALA A 62 -21.46 -12.93 3.22
N GLY A 63 -21.03 -13.56 2.12
CA GLY A 63 -21.95 -14.23 1.19
C GLY A 63 -21.34 -14.71 -0.12
N ALA A 64 -20.31 -14.03 -0.65
CA ALA A 64 -19.63 -14.44 -1.86
C ALA A 64 -18.35 -15.22 -1.53
N GLN A 65 -18.46 -16.53 -1.54
CA GLN A 65 -17.35 -17.46 -1.36
C GLN A 65 -16.40 -17.36 -2.56
N SER A 66 -15.17 -16.92 -2.33
CA SER A 66 -14.07 -17.08 -3.29
C SER A 66 -12.88 -17.72 -2.57
N ALA A 67 -12.73 -19.02 -2.81
CA ALA A 67 -11.65 -19.87 -2.31
C ALA A 67 -10.24 -19.32 -2.63
N PRO A 68 -9.21 -19.73 -1.86
CA PRO A 68 -7.86 -19.15 -1.95
C PRO A 68 -7.15 -19.56 -3.25
N GLY A 69 -7.25 -18.72 -4.26
CA GLY A 69 -6.40 -18.77 -5.45
C GLY A 69 -5.07 -18.09 -5.18
N LYS A 70 -4.02 -18.89 -4.96
CA LYS A 70 -2.62 -18.46 -4.97
C LYS A 70 -2.25 -17.91 -6.36
N GLY A 71 -2.56 -16.63 -6.62
CA GLY A 71 -2.28 -15.93 -7.87
C GLY A 71 -0.94 -15.19 -7.81
N LYS A 72 0.11 -15.86 -8.29
CA LYS A 72 1.44 -15.30 -8.54
C LYS A 72 1.46 -14.88 -10.02
N GLY A 73 1.59 -13.58 -10.32
CA GLY A 73 1.74 -13.03 -11.68
C GLY A 73 0.62 -12.03 -12.04
N GLY A 74 0.85 -10.89 -12.68
CA GLY A 74 2.02 -10.43 -13.40
C GLY A 74 2.30 -8.94 -13.21
N CYS A 75 3.53 -8.68 -12.83
CA CYS A 75 4.29 -7.50 -13.18
C CYS A 75 4.68 -7.61 -14.67
N LEU A 76 3.81 -7.27 -15.62
CA LEU A 76 4.16 -7.32 -17.06
C LEU A 76 3.32 -6.37 -17.94
N GLY A 77 3.00 -5.17 -17.44
CA GLY A 77 2.15 -4.20 -18.16
C GLY A 77 2.75 -2.83 -18.48
N LEU A 78 3.88 -2.43 -17.88
CA LEU A 78 4.37 -1.04 -18.02
C LEU A 78 5.92 -0.91 -18.15
N VAL A 79 6.57 -1.87 -18.82
CA VAL A 79 7.99 -1.73 -19.24
C VAL A 79 8.09 -1.74 -20.78
N ALA A 80 7.01 -1.35 -21.46
CA ALA A 80 6.99 -1.19 -22.93
C ALA A 80 7.10 0.29 -23.38
N VAL A 81 7.18 1.26 -22.46
CA VAL A 81 7.26 2.70 -22.79
C VAL A 81 8.52 3.35 -22.20
N LEU A 82 9.67 2.66 -22.26
CA LEU A 82 10.95 3.21 -21.77
C LEU A 82 12.15 3.03 -22.71
N LEU A 83 11.93 2.67 -23.98
CA LEU A 83 13.01 2.54 -24.97
C LEU A 83 12.88 3.49 -26.19
N ALA A 84 12.07 4.56 -26.09
CA ALA A 84 11.93 5.53 -27.19
C ALA A 84 12.11 7.03 -26.80
N THR A 85 12.31 7.38 -25.52
CA THR A 85 12.59 8.77 -25.09
C THR A 85 13.94 8.86 -24.39
N GLY A 86 14.98 8.82 -25.21
CA GLY A 86 16.33 9.15 -24.80
C GLY A 86 16.50 10.63 -24.41
N ALA A 87 17.52 10.85 -23.58
CA ALA A 87 18.39 12.03 -23.57
C ALA A 87 17.92 13.40 -23.01
N ALA A 88 16.67 13.61 -22.57
CA ALA A 88 16.24 14.93 -22.03
C ALA A 88 15.99 14.99 -20.51
N GLY A 89 16.24 13.91 -19.75
CA GLY A 89 15.85 13.82 -18.33
C GLY A 89 16.83 14.40 -17.30
N LEU A 90 18.10 14.62 -17.65
CA LEU A 90 19.11 15.04 -16.65
C LEU A 90 19.16 16.57 -16.40
N GLY A 91 18.56 17.38 -17.26
CA GLY A 91 18.53 18.84 -17.09
C GLY A 91 17.51 19.35 -16.06
N TRP A 92 16.42 18.61 -15.82
CA TRP A 92 15.32 19.09 -14.97
C TRP A 92 15.51 18.82 -13.47
N TRP A 93 16.46 17.97 -13.09
CA TRP A 93 16.74 17.66 -11.69
C TRP A 93 17.77 18.60 -11.04
N LEU A 94 18.60 19.31 -11.83
CA LEU A 94 19.63 20.23 -11.32
C LEU A 94 19.19 21.71 -11.25
N THR A 95 18.07 22.09 -11.86
CA THR A 95 17.50 23.46 -11.78
C THR A 95 16.46 23.61 -10.67
N ARG A 96 16.22 22.56 -9.86
CA ARG A 96 15.30 22.63 -8.71
C ARG A 96 15.99 22.51 -7.34
N GLN A 97 17.31 22.73 -7.29
CA GLN A 97 18.10 22.78 -6.04
C GLN A 97 18.97 24.03 -5.89
N ALA A 98 18.68 25.10 -6.63
CA ALA A 98 19.25 26.43 -6.40
C ALA A 98 18.13 27.46 -6.25
#